data_AF-A0A944BF23-F1
#
_entry.id   AF-A0A944BF23-F1
#
_cell.length_a   1.000
_cell.length_b   1.000
_cell.length_c   1.000
_cell.angle_alpha   90.00
_cell.angle_beta   90.00
_cell.angle_gamma   90.00
#
_symmetry.space_group_name_H-M   'P 1'
#
loop_
_entity.id
_entity.type
_entity.pdbx_description
1 polymer ?
#
loop_
_entity_poly.entity_id
_entity_poly.type
_entity_poly.pdbx_seq_one_letter_code
_entity_poly.pdbx_strand_id
1 'polypeptide(L)'
;MDLSISVPYFCFMAILVMLVFVEFNLQKHNHRTKYVFIFSLFLFTLFVGLKGWTGMDVMMYYENYQEAPTLGDFILGRYSKDWYTDFEIGFNLFEVIAKTLGMSYWQFQFVYVLIDSIVLYYFFRRETNYCVLALLIYFIWWGWVFHAEQLRNANSVLLFMMSLKYVRSKQVFSYVLLNLLGMTFHTTSLFYIMAYPLLRITLTKNQLLWIFTVVMLIFIFRIK
;
A
#
# COMPACT_ATOMS: atom_id res chain seq x y z
N MET A 1 4.69 20.55 15.60
CA MET A 1 4.22 19.16 15.56
C MET A 1 4.22 18.66 16.99
N ASP A 2 3.07 18.26 17.51
CA ASP A 2 2.95 17.82 18.90
C ASP A 2 3.68 16.48 19.08
N LEU A 3 4.65 16.42 20.00
CA LEU A 3 5.56 15.27 20.13
C LEU A 3 4.78 14.00 20.46
N SER A 4 3.64 14.14 21.15
CA SER A 4 2.71 13.08 21.52
C SER A 4 2.20 12.25 20.34
N ILE A 5 1.95 12.88 19.19
CA ILE A 5 1.44 12.23 17.97
C ILE A 5 2.52 11.37 17.31
N SER A 6 3.79 11.77 17.41
CA SER A 6 4.91 11.08 16.76
C SER A 6 5.46 9.89 17.57
N VAL A 7 5.25 9.86 18.89
CA VAL A 7 5.79 8.81 19.77
C VAL A 7 5.39 7.40 19.33
N PRO A 8 4.12 7.08 19.02
CA PRO A 8 3.73 5.74 18.57
C PRO A 8 4.49 5.26 17.33
N TYR A 9 4.78 6.17 16.39
CA TYR A 9 5.52 5.86 15.17
C TYR A 9 6.99 5.54 15.45
N PHE A 10 7.64 6.31 16.32
CA PHE A 10 9.02 6.03 16.74
C PHE A 10 9.11 4.73 17.53
N CYS A 11 8.15 4.46 18.42
CA CYS A 11 8.07 3.18 19.14
C CYS A 11 7.91 2.00 18.18
N PHE A 12 6.99 2.10 17.21
CA PHE A 12 6.78 1.06 16.21
C PHE A 12 8.02 0.85 15.33
N MET A 13 8.68 1.94 14.91
CA MET A 13 9.95 1.88 14.18
C MET A 13 11.03 1.16 15.01
N ALA A 14 11.17 1.46 16.29
CA ALA A 14 12.13 0.80 17.17
C ALA A 14 11.83 -0.71 17.30
N ILE A 15 10.55 -1.09 17.40
CA ILE A 15 10.14 -2.51 17.40
C ILE A 15 10.56 -3.19 16.09
N LEU A 16 10.31 -2.57 14.93
CA LEU A 16 10.74 -3.12 13.65
C LEU A 16 12.26 -3.27 13.56
N VAL A 17 13.03 -2.28 14.05
CA VAL A 17 14.50 -2.36 14.12
C VAL A 17 14.95 -3.54 14.97
N MET A 18 14.34 -3.77 16.14
CA MET A 18 14.62 -4.95 16.96
C MET A 18 14.32 -6.25 16.21
N LEU A 19 13.19 -6.32 15.49
CA LEU A 19 12.81 -7.50 14.71
C LEU A 19 13.74 -7.73 13.50
N VAL A 20 14.35 -6.68 12.94
CA VAL A 20 15.43 -6.82 11.92
C VAL A 20 16.65 -7.51 12.52
N PHE A 21 17.09 -7.13 13.72
CA PHE A 21 18.20 -7.83 14.39
C PHE A 21 17.87 -9.30 14.66
N VAL A 22 16.61 -9.61 15.03
CA VAL A 22 16.15 -11.00 15.17
C VAL A 22 16.21 -11.72 13.82
N GLU A 23 15.72 -11.10 12.73
CA GLU A 23 15.80 -11.67 11.38
C GLU A 23 17.25 -11.99 10.98
N PHE A 24 18.17 -11.05 11.20
CA PHE A 24 19.60 -11.24 10.91
C PHE A 24 20.22 -12.39 11.72
N ASN A 25 19.88 -12.47 13.02
CA ASN A 25 20.36 -13.56 13.87
C ASN A 25 19.85 -14.92 13.39
N LEU A 26 18.55 -15.01 13.06
CA LEU A 26 17.97 -16.24 12.53
C LEU A 26 18.60 -16.66 11.20
N GLN A 27 18.83 -15.71 10.28
CA GLN A 27 19.51 -16.04 9.02
C GLN A 27 20.95 -16.50 9.23
N LYS A 28 21.70 -15.84 10.12
CA LYS A 28 23.07 -16.23 10.48
C LYS A 28 23.15 -17.68 10.97
N HIS A 29 22.13 -18.15 11.69
CA HIS A 29 22.03 -19.51 12.20
C HIS A 29 21.16 -20.44 11.32
N ASN A 30 20.88 -20.04 10.07
CA ASN A 30 20.10 -20.80 9.08
C ASN A 30 18.71 -21.26 9.56
N HIS A 31 18.08 -20.45 10.42
CA HIS A 31 16.73 -20.67 10.93
C HIS A 31 15.67 -20.01 10.04
N ARG A 32 14.41 -20.48 10.15
CA ARG A 32 13.29 -19.96 9.36
C ARG A 32 12.88 -18.56 9.84
N THR A 33 13.01 -17.56 8.97
CA THR A 33 12.58 -16.17 9.23
C THR A 33 11.08 -15.94 9.01
N LYS A 34 10.36 -16.91 8.42
CA LYS A 34 8.93 -16.81 8.05
C LYS A 34 8.06 -16.30 9.20
N TYR A 35 8.23 -16.85 10.40
CA TYR A 35 7.37 -16.53 11.53
C TYR A 35 7.62 -15.14 12.09
N VAL A 36 8.89 -14.71 12.14
CA VAL A 36 9.23 -13.33 12.52
C VAL A 36 8.63 -12.35 11.51
N PHE A 37 8.71 -12.64 10.22
CA PHE A 37 8.09 -11.77 9.22
C PHE A 37 6.56 -11.71 9.32
N ILE A 38 5.88 -12.86 9.52
CA ILE A 38 4.42 -12.88 9.75
C ILE A 38 4.06 -12.07 10.99
N PHE A 39 4.84 -12.19 12.06
CA PHE A 39 4.64 -11.42 13.28
C PHE A 39 4.84 -9.91 13.04
N SER A 40 5.90 -9.51 12.33
CA SER A 40 6.13 -8.11 11.96
C SER A 40 5.00 -7.53 11.13
N LEU A 41 4.47 -8.29 10.16
CA LEU A 41 3.32 -7.88 9.37
C LEU A 41 2.05 -7.78 10.21
N PHE A 42 1.82 -8.72 11.12
CA PHE A 42 0.69 -8.66 12.04
C PHE A 42 0.73 -7.39 12.90
N LEU A 43 1.90 -7.06 13.47
CA LEU A 43 2.08 -5.81 14.20
C LEU A 43 1.88 -4.58 13.32
N PHE A 44 2.34 -4.60 12.08
CA PHE A 44 2.10 -3.53 11.10
C PHE A 44 0.61 -3.36 10.80
N THR A 45 -0.12 -4.45 10.56
CA THR A 45 -1.57 -4.43 10.34
C THR A 45 -2.31 -3.87 11.54
N LEU A 46 -1.94 -4.26 12.77
CA LEU A 46 -2.53 -3.68 13.97
C LEU A 46 -2.24 -2.18 14.07
N PHE A 47 -0.97 -1.78 13.88
CA PHE A 47 -0.55 -0.39 14.01
C PHE A 47 -1.27 0.53 13.02
N VAL A 48 -1.33 0.13 11.76
CA VAL A 48 -1.92 0.94 10.68
C VAL A 48 -3.44 0.76 10.61
N GLY A 49 -3.94 -0.47 10.73
CA GLY A 49 -5.37 -0.76 10.64
C GLY A 49 -6.18 -0.17 11.79
N LEU A 50 -5.57 -0.02 12.97
CA LEU A 50 -6.20 0.55 14.17
C LEU A 50 -5.78 2.01 14.44
N LYS A 51 -5.25 2.72 13.43
CA LYS A 51 -4.80 4.12 13.56
C LYS A 51 -5.88 5.12 14.00
N GLY A 52 -7.16 4.73 13.99
CA GLY A 52 -8.27 5.64 14.27
C GLY A 52 -8.33 6.82 13.30
N TRP A 53 -8.52 8.02 13.83
CA TRP A 53 -8.68 9.27 13.06
C TRP A 53 -7.37 9.85 12.50
N THR A 54 -6.26 9.11 12.55
CA THR A 54 -5.00 9.61 12.01
C THR A 54 -4.97 9.54 10.49
N GLY A 55 -4.69 10.67 9.85
CA GLY A 55 -4.56 10.85 8.40
C GLY A 55 -5.56 11.87 7.86
N MET A 56 -5.17 12.61 6.83
CA MET A 56 -5.99 13.71 6.29
C MET A 56 -7.31 13.22 5.67
N ASP A 57 -7.27 12.11 4.93
CA ASP A 57 -8.43 11.63 4.16
C ASP A 57 -9.39 10.75 4.97
N VAL A 58 -9.12 10.49 6.26
CA VAL A 58 -9.93 9.56 7.08
C VAL A 58 -11.38 10.00 7.16
N MET A 59 -11.62 11.30 7.33
CA MET A 59 -12.98 11.82 7.42
C MET A 59 -13.75 11.60 6.11
N MET A 60 -13.10 11.86 4.98
CA MET A 60 -13.68 11.66 3.65
C MET A 60 -14.05 10.19 3.42
N TYR A 61 -13.14 9.25 3.76
CA TYR A 61 -13.45 7.82 3.67
C TYR A 61 -14.56 7.40 4.65
N TYR A 62 -14.58 7.96 5.85
CA TYR A 62 -15.59 7.66 6.85
C TYR A 62 -16.99 8.10 6.38
N GLU A 63 -17.12 9.34 5.90
CA GLU A 63 -18.36 9.91 5.37
C GLU A 63 -18.87 9.11 4.18
N ASN A 64 -18.00 8.82 3.21
CA ASN A 64 -18.35 7.99 2.06
C ASN A 64 -18.84 6.60 2.47
N TYR A 65 -18.17 5.95 3.43
CA TYR A 65 -18.59 4.65 3.96
C TYR A 65 -19.94 4.71 4.70
N GLN A 66 -20.28 5.84 5.32
CA GLN A 66 -21.60 6.00 5.93
C GLN A 66 -22.71 5.97 4.88
N GLU A 67 -22.47 6.62 3.73
CA GLU A 67 -23.40 6.67 2.60
C GLU A 67 -23.40 5.41 1.73
N ALA A 68 -22.37 4.56 1.85
CA ALA A 68 -22.26 3.35 1.05
C ALA A 68 -23.51 2.46 1.17
N PRO A 69 -24.11 2.03 0.04
CA PRO A 69 -25.27 1.17 0.02
C PRO A 69 -24.88 -0.28 0.36
N THR A 70 -25.88 -1.09 0.69
CA THR A 70 -25.71 -2.55 0.68
C THR A 70 -25.66 -3.07 -0.76
N LEU A 71 -25.23 -4.32 -0.97
CA LEU A 71 -25.16 -4.95 -2.28
C LEU A 71 -26.53 -5.02 -2.95
N GLY A 72 -27.59 -5.26 -2.16
CA GLY A 72 -28.96 -5.27 -2.67
C GLY A 72 -29.38 -3.90 -3.22
N ASP A 73 -29.12 -2.84 -2.46
CA ASP A 73 -29.42 -1.47 -2.88
C ASP A 73 -28.54 -1.03 -4.06
N PHE A 74 -27.26 -1.42 -4.07
CA PHE A 74 -26.34 -1.17 -5.18
C PHE A 74 -26.84 -1.78 -6.49
N ILE A 75 -27.25 -3.05 -6.49
CA ILE A 75 -27.78 -3.74 -7.69
C ILE A 75 -29.09 -3.09 -8.16
N LEU A 76 -29.93 -2.61 -7.24
CA LEU A 76 -31.19 -1.95 -7.54
C LEU A 76 -31.05 -0.46 -7.91
N GLY A 77 -29.83 0.10 -7.90
CA GLY A 77 -29.59 1.51 -8.19
C GLY A 77 -30.07 2.47 -7.11
N ARG A 78 -30.19 2.01 -5.86
CA ARG A 78 -30.73 2.77 -4.71
C ARG A 78 -29.60 3.38 -3.88
N TYR A 79 -28.88 4.34 -4.44
CA TYR A 79 -27.78 5.04 -3.76
C TYR A 79 -27.67 6.48 -4.23
N SER A 80 -27.03 7.35 -3.43
CA SER A 80 -26.73 8.72 -3.83
C SER A 80 -25.73 8.70 -5.00
N LYS A 81 -25.98 9.52 -6.03
CA LYS A 81 -25.04 9.63 -7.16
C LYS A 81 -23.68 10.17 -6.70
N ASP A 82 -23.69 11.05 -5.71
CA ASP A 82 -22.50 11.70 -5.17
C ASP A 82 -21.51 10.65 -4.62
N TRP A 83 -21.97 9.75 -3.72
CA TRP A 83 -21.18 8.60 -3.23
C TRP A 83 -20.55 7.77 -4.35
N TYR A 84 -21.32 7.48 -5.41
CA TYR A 84 -20.84 6.64 -6.51
C TYR A 84 -19.74 7.31 -7.34
N THR A 85 -19.75 8.64 -7.42
CA THR A 85 -18.81 9.41 -8.25
C THR A 85 -17.57 9.90 -7.50
N ASP A 86 -17.59 9.91 -6.18
CA ASP A 86 -16.48 10.44 -5.37
C ASP A 86 -15.22 9.57 -5.47
N PHE A 87 -15.39 8.24 -5.55
CA PHE A 87 -14.30 7.27 -5.60
C PHE A 87 -14.40 6.26 -6.75
N GLU A 88 -13.28 5.62 -7.07
CA GLU A 88 -13.21 4.61 -8.12
C GLU A 88 -13.99 3.33 -7.75
N ILE A 89 -14.56 2.69 -8.77
CA ILE A 89 -15.52 1.57 -8.63
C ILE A 89 -15.01 0.41 -7.77
N GLY A 90 -13.72 0.08 -7.84
CA GLY A 90 -13.12 -1.00 -7.06
C GLY A 90 -13.10 -0.70 -5.57
N PHE A 91 -12.90 0.57 -5.19
CA PHE A 91 -13.00 1.00 -3.81
C PHE A 91 -14.46 0.97 -3.33
N ASN A 92 -15.38 1.56 -4.10
CA ASN A 92 -16.81 1.58 -3.79
C ASN A 92 -17.39 0.16 -3.64
N LEU A 93 -17.02 -0.79 -4.50
CA LEU A 93 -17.43 -2.19 -4.36
C LEU A 93 -16.93 -2.81 -3.06
N PHE A 94 -15.73 -2.44 -2.60
CA PHE A 94 -15.19 -2.93 -1.33
C PHE A 94 -16.00 -2.43 -0.13
N GLU A 95 -16.39 -1.16 -0.16
CA GLU A 95 -17.27 -0.58 0.86
C GLU A 95 -18.64 -1.24 0.85
N VAL A 96 -19.25 -1.44 -0.32
CA VAL A 96 -20.55 -2.12 -0.48
C VAL A 96 -20.51 -3.52 0.11
N ILE A 97 -19.45 -4.30 -0.16
CA ILE A 97 -19.28 -5.64 0.40
C ILE A 97 -19.20 -5.56 1.93
N ALA A 98 -18.35 -4.68 2.47
CA ALA A 98 -18.20 -4.52 3.91
C ALA A 98 -19.52 -4.07 4.59
N LYS A 99 -20.24 -3.13 3.98
CA LYS A 99 -21.54 -2.63 4.45
C LYS A 99 -22.59 -3.75 4.46
N THR A 100 -22.60 -4.59 3.42
CA THR A 100 -23.48 -5.76 3.32
C THR A 100 -23.21 -6.79 4.40
N LEU A 101 -21.95 -6.95 4.81
CA LEU A 101 -21.54 -7.81 5.91
C LEU A 101 -21.81 -7.20 7.30
N GLY A 102 -22.39 -5.99 7.37
CA GLY A 102 -22.67 -5.30 8.62
C GLY A 102 -21.43 -4.77 9.34
N MET A 103 -20.32 -4.57 8.62
CA MET A 103 -19.10 -4.01 9.21
C MET A 103 -19.29 -2.52 9.55
N SER A 104 -18.67 -2.09 10.64
CA SER A 104 -18.40 -0.68 10.88
C SER A 104 -17.23 -0.19 10.01
N TYR A 105 -17.11 1.12 9.85
CA TYR A 105 -15.98 1.73 9.12
C TYR A 105 -14.62 1.25 9.63
N TRP A 106 -14.44 1.16 10.96
CA TRP A 106 -13.18 0.73 11.56
C TRP A 106 -12.87 -0.75 11.26
N GLN A 107 -13.88 -1.60 11.21
CA GLN A 107 -13.71 -3.00 10.79
C GLN A 107 -13.37 -3.09 9.30
N PHE A 108 -14.04 -2.31 8.44
CA PHE A 108 -13.71 -2.18 7.03
C PHE A 108 -12.25 -1.76 6.84
N GLN A 109 -11.81 -0.67 7.49
CA GLN A 109 -10.44 -0.16 7.40
C GLN A 109 -9.42 -1.21 7.84
N PHE A 110 -9.69 -1.92 8.93
CA PHE A 110 -8.81 -2.98 9.41
C PHE A 110 -8.69 -4.13 8.39
N VAL A 111 -9.81 -4.59 7.84
CA VAL A 111 -9.84 -5.64 6.80
C VAL A 111 -9.11 -5.18 5.54
N TYR A 112 -9.26 -3.91 5.16
CA TYR A 112 -8.59 -3.31 4.02
C TYR A 112 -7.06 -3.37 4.17
N VAL A 113 -6.53 -2.90 5.32
CA VAL A 113 -5.10 -2.95 5.63
C VAL A 113 -4.58 -4.38 5.81
N LEU A 114 -5.42 -5.31 6.29
CA LEU A 114 -5.08 -6.73 6.37
C LEU A 114 -4.84 -7.33 4.98
N ILE A 115 -5.67 -7.00 4.00
CA ILE A 115 -5.51 -7.46 2.62
C ILE A 115 -4.21 -6.91 2.03
N ASP A 116 -3.94 -5.62 2.24
CA ASP A 116 -2.68 -5.01 1.82
C ASP A 116 -1.46 -5.69 2.44
N SER A 117 -1.56 -6.04 3.72
CA SER A 117 -0.51 -6.77 4.44
C SER A 117 -0.28 -8.17 3.88
N ILE A 118 -1.33 -8.85 3.40
CA ILE A 118 -1.23 -10.12 2.69
C ILE A 118 -0.53 -9.94 1.34
N VAL A 119 -0.83 -8.88 0.59
CA VAL A 119 -0.13 -8.58 -0.67
C VAL A 119 1.36 -8.31 -0.42
N LEU A 120 1.67 -7.50 0.60
CA LEU A 120 3.04 -7.23 1.04
C LEU A 120 3.79 -8.51 1.44
N TYR A 121 3.12 -9.45 2.12
CA TYR A 121 3.70 -10.76 2.44
C TYR A 121 4.19 -11.48 1.18
N TYR A 122 3.32 -11.62 0.17
CA TYR A 122 3.68 -12.31 -1.06
C TYR A 122 4.73 -11.57 -1.87
N PHE A 123 4.67 -10.24 -1.88
CA PHE A 123 5.66 -9.42 -2.55
C PHE A 123 7.05 -9.57 -1.91
N PHE A 124 7.21 -9.28 -0.62
CA PHE A 124 8.53 -9.32 0.02
C PHE A 124 9.13 -10.73 0.04
N ARG A 125 8.33 -11.77 0.26
CA ARG A 125 8.80 -13.16 0.20
C ARG A 125 9.33 -13.59 -1.16
N ARG A 126 8.87 -12.93 -2.24
CA ARG A 126 9.34 -13.17 -3.60
C ARG A 126 10.62 -12.41 -3.90
N GLU A 127 10.77 -11.21 -3.34
CA GLU A 127 11.82 -10.25 -3.73
C GLU A 127 13.06 -10.29 -2.83
N THR A 128 12.96 -10.77 -1.58
CA THR A 128 14.08 -10.76 -0.65
C THR A 128 13.97 -11.84 0.44
N ASN A 129 15.11 -12.27 0.97
CA ASN A 129 15.18 -13.10 2.18
C ASN A 129 15.07 -12.26 3.47
N TYR A 130 15.36 -10.95 3.40
CA TYR A 130 15.30 -9.99 4.51
C TYR A 130 13.98 -9.23 4.49
N CYS A 131 12.88 -9.94 4.75
CA CYS A 131 11.52 -9.43 4.63
C CYS A 131 11.18 -8.41 5.72
N VAL A 132 11.70 -8.59 6.94
CA VAL A 132 11.49 -7.62 8.03
C VAL A 132 12.23 -6.33 7.74
N LEU A 133 13.46 -6.41 7.23
CA LEU A 133 14.19 -5.23 6.77
C LEU A 133 13.45 -4.51 5.63
N ALA A 134 12.92 -5.25 4.66
CA ALA A 134 12.12 -4.65 3.60
C ALA A 134 10.86 -3.95 4.12
N LEU A 135 10.18 -4.53 5.11
CA LEU A 135 9.03 -3.91 5.77
C LEU A 135 9.44 -2.64 6.54
N LEU A 136 10.60 -2.63 7.22
CA LEU A 136 11.13 -1.43 7.88
C LEU A 136 11.44 -0.31 6.86
N ILE A 137 12.10 -0.65 5.76
CA ILE A 137 12.38 0.31 4.68
C ILE A 137 11.07 0.85 4.12
N TYR A 138 10.10 -0.03 3.84
CA TYR A 138 8.77 0.35 3.38
C TYR A 138 8.09 1.30 4.37
N PHE A 139 8.11 0.99 5.66
CA PHE A 139 7.54 1.84 6.71
C PHE A 139 8.20 3.23 6.71
N ILE A 140 9.54 3.31 6.71
CA ILE A 140 10.28 4.59 6.74
C ILE A 140 10.02 5.41 5.45
N TRP A 141 9.98 4.75 4.30
CA TRP A 141 9.72 5.37 3.00
C TRP A 141 8.22 5.50 2.71
N TRP A 142 7.50 6.15 3.61
CA TRP A 142 6.09 6.54 3.42
C TRP A 142 5.07 5.39 3.35
N GLY A 143 5.47 4.13 3.48
CA GLY A 143 4.54 2.99 3.40
C GLY A 143 3.39 3.09 4.41
N TRP A 144 3.65 3.54 5.64
CA TRP A 144 2.57 3.74 6.61
C TRP A 144 1.65 4.90 6.23
N VAL A 145 2.19 5.98 5.65
CA VAL A 145 1.40 7.15 5.25
C VAL A 145 0.46 6.79 4.12
N PHE A 146 0.91 5.99 3.16
CA PHE A 146 0.04 5.47 2.09
C PHE A 146 -1.18 4.75 2.65
N HIS A 147 -1.02 3.89 3.65
CA HIS A 147 -2.16 3.21 4.27
C HIS A 147 -2.92 4.06 5.29
N ALA A 148 -2.31 5.12 5.83
CA ALA A 148 -2.96 6.02 6.76
C ALA A 148 -3.81 7.08 6.07
N GLU A 149 -3.40 7.53 4.89
CA GLU A 149 -3.96 8.67 4.19
C GLU A 149 -4.50 8.31 2.80
N GLN A 150 -3.88 7.37 2.09
CA GLN A 150 -4.18 7.14 0.67
C GLN A 150 -4.51 5.68 0.39
N LEU A 151 -5.50 5.12 1.10
CA LEU A 151 -5.91 3.71 0.99
C LEU A 151 -6.06 3.26 -0.47
N ARG A 152 -6.79 4.03 -1.27
CA ARG A 152 -7.00 3.77 -2.71
C ARG A 152 -5.69 3.71 -3.51
N ASN A 153 -4.79 4.68 -3.27
CA ASN A 153 -3.50 4.73 -3.94
C ASN A 153 -2.58 3.58 -3.50
N ALA A 154 -2.62 3.22 -2.22
CA ALA A 154 -1.85 2.09 -1.69
C ALA A 154 -2.18 0.79 -2.45
N ASN A 155 -3.45 0.52 -2.73
CA ASN A 155 -3.87 -0.67 -3.50
C ASN A 155 -3.32 -0.65 -4.93
N SER A 156 -3.41 0.51 -5.59
CA SER A 156 -2.84 0.73 -6.92
C SER A 156 -1.33 0.45 -6.96
N VAL A 157 -0.59 0.98 -5.97
CA VAL A 157 0.85 0.76 -5.81
C VAL A 157 1.17 -0.71 -5.53
N LEU A 158 0.42 -1.37 -4.65
CA LEU A 158 0.66 -2.77 -4.29
C LEU A 158 0.41 -3.71 -5.48
N LEU A 159 -0.63 -3.46 -6.27
CA LEU A 159 -0.91 -4.20 -7.50
C LEU A 159 0.19 -3.95 -8.54
N PHE A 160 0.67 -2.72 -8.67
CA PHE A 160 1.84 -2.41 -9.49
C PHE A 160 3.10 -3.15 -9.03
N MET A 161 3.43 -3.14 -7.74
CA MET A 161 4.56 -3.88 -7.17
C MET A 161 4.44 -5.39 -7.48
N MET A 162 3.23 -5.95 -7.34
CA MET A 162 2.97 -7.33 -7.71
C MET A 162 3.15 -7.60 -9.21
N SER A 163 2.89 -6.60 -10.05
CA SER A 163 3.01 -6.69 -11.51
C SER A 163 4.45 -6.69 -12.02
N LEU A 164 5.42 -6.17 -11.23
CA LEU A 164 6.82 -6.01 -11.65
C LEU A 164 7.48 -7.33 -12.08
N LYS A 165 7.06 -8.47 -11.52
CA LYS A 165 7.56 -9.79 -11.96
C LYS A 165 7.25 -10.05 -13.44
N TYR A 166 6.14 -9.52 -13.96
CA TYR A 166 5.71 -9.69 -15.35
C TYR A 166 6.51 -8.81 -16.32
N VAL A 167 7.05 -7.67 -15.84
CA VAL A 167 8.03 -6.89 -16.61
C VAL A 167 9.29 -7.72 -16.83
N ARG A 168 9.80 -8.35 -15.76
CA ARG A 168 11.00 -9.20 -15.82
C ARG A 168 10.82 -10.42 -16.73
N SER A 169 9.65 -11.07 -16.66
CA SER A 169 9.31 -12.22 -17.52
C SER A 169 8.75 -11.83 -18.90
N LYS A 170 8.73 -10.54 -19.25
CA LYS A 170 8.21 -10.00 -20.52
C LYS A 170 6.74 -10.33 -20.81
N GLN A 171 5.94 -10.57 -19.77
CA GLN A 171 4.51 -10.89 -19.86
C GLN A 171 3.67 -9.61 -19.81
N VAL A 172 3.62 -8.88 -20.94
CA VAL A 172 2.91 -7.59 -21.06
C VAL A 172 1.44 -7.71 -20.63
N PHE A 173 0.74 -8.75 -21.09
CA PHE A 173 -0.68 -8.91 -20.81
C PHE A 173 -0.96 -9.02 -19.31
N SER A 174 -0.21 -9.85 -18.59
CA SER A 174 -0.36 -10.01 -17.14
C SER A 174 0.02 -8.75 -16.36
N TYR A 175 1.02 -8.00 -16.85
CA TYR A 175 1.36 -6.69 -16.30
C TYR A 175 0.20 -5.70 -16.45
N VAL A 176 -0.33 -5.55 -17.66
CA VAL A 176 -1.42 -4.61 -17.96
C VAL A 176 -2.68 -5.01 -17.21
N LEU A 177 -3.05 -6.30 -17.19
CA LEU A 177 -4.24 -6.78 -16.49
C LEU A 177 -4.20 -6.44 -15.00
N LEU A 178 -3.05 -6.63 -14.35
CA LEU A 178 -2.94 -6.34 -12.91
C LEU A 178 -2.98 -4.83 -12.61
N ASN A 179 -2.43 -3.99 -13.50
CA ASN A 179 -2.53 -2.54 -13.35
C ASN A 179 -3.90 -1.99 -13.77
N LEU A 180 -4.64 -2.65 -14.68
CA LEU A 180 -6.05 -2.33 -14.94
C LEU A 180 -6.91 -2.64 -13.72
N LEU A 181 -6.62 -3.73 -13.00
CA LEU A 181 -7.23 -3.98 -11.69
C LEU A 181 -6.84 -2.88 -10.69
N GLY A 182 -5.58 -2.42 -10.68
CA GLY A 182 -5.18 -1.28 -9.84
C GLY A 182 -5.93 0.01 -10.17
N MET A 183 -6.26 0.21 -11.46
CA MET A 183 -7.00 1.36 -11.94
C MET A 183 -8.44 1.42 -11.42
N THR A 184 -9.02 0.28 -11.03
CA THR A 184 -10.34 0.28 -10.38
C THR A 184 -10.28 0.81 -8.95
N PHE A 185 -9.10 0.85 -8.32
CA PHE A 185 -8.91 1.44 -7.00
C PHE A 185 -8.39 2.87 -7.08
N HIS A 186 -7.46 3.15 -8.01
CA HIS A 186 -6.99 4.51 -8.23
C HIS A 186 -6.41 4.74 -9.62
N THR A 187 -6.74 5.89 -10.20
CA THR A 187 -6.30 6.32 -11.54
C THR A 187 -4.77 6.42 -11.70
N THR A 188 -3.99 6.49 -10.61
CA THR A 188 -2.52 6.46 -10.66
C THR A 188 -1.96 5.22 -11.38
N SER A 189 -2.70 4.11 -11.42
CA SER A 189 -2.33 2.93 -12.20
C SER A 189 -2.17 3.18 -13.70
N LEU A 190 -2.81 4.22 -14.26
CA LEU A 190 -2.62 4.58 -15.66
C LEU A 190 -1.16 4.96 -15.93
N PHE A 191 -0.49 5.66 -15.00
CA PHE A 191 0.93 5.96 -15.10
C PHE A 191 1.78 4.69 -15.11
N TYR A 192 1.42 3.70 -14.31
CA TYR A 192 2.14 2.42 -14.29
C TYR A 192 2.00 1.68 -15.63
N ILE A 193 0.80 1.66 -16.22
CA ILE A 193 0.59 1.08 -17.56
C ILE A 193 1.48 1.78 -18.59
N MET A 194 1.48 3.11 -18.61
CA MET A 194 2.30 3.91 -19.54
C MET A 194 3.80 3.74 -19.30
N ALA A 195 4.23 3.48 -18.06
CA ALA A 195 5.64 3.31 -17.70
C ALA A 195 6.24 1.98 -18.20
N TYR A 196 5.44 1.02 -18.69
CA TYR A 196 5.93 -0.30 -19.07
C TYR A 196 7.16 -0.31 -19.99
N PRO A 197 7.25 0.51 -21.06
CA PRO A 197 8.43 0.54 -21.91
C PRO A 197 9.68 1.01 -21.15
N LEU A 198 9.52 1.99 -20.25
CA LEU A 198 10.60 2.55 -19.44
C LEU A 198 11.14 1.54 -18.44
N LEU A 199 10.25 0.75 -17.82
CA LEU A 199 10.62 -0.29 -16.85
C LEU A 199 11.45 -1.43 -17.46
N ARG A 200 11.50 -1.53 -18.78
CA ARG A 200 12.32 -2.51 -19.51
C ARG A 200 13.70 -1.98 -19.90
N ILE A 201 13.95 -0.68 -19.71
CA ILE A 201 15.24 -0.08 -20.01
C ILE A 201 16.23 -0.50 -18.91
N THR A 202 17.34 -1.13 -19.30
CA THR A 202 18.44 -1.43 -18.39
C THR A 202 19.37 -0.22 -18.31
N LEU A 203 19.38 0.44 -17.16
CA LEU A 203 20.28 1.57 -16.90
C LEU A 203 21.50 1.10 -16.12
N THR A 204 22.67 1.64 -16.45
CA THR A 204 23.88 1.48 -15.63
C THR A 204 23.73 2.25 -14.32
N LYS A 205 24.49 1.85 -13.28
CA LYS A 205 24.53 2.57 -12.00
C LYS A 205 24.82 4.06 -12.18
N ASN A 206 25.73 4.41 -13.09
CA ASN A 206 26.10 5.80 -13.37
C ASN A 206 24.94 6.56 -14.02
N GLN A 207 24.20 5.95 -14.94
CA GLN A 207 23.00 6.55 -15.53
C GLN A 207 21.91 6.78 -14.49
N LEU A 208 21.68 5.82 -13.59
CA LEU A 208 20.73 5.97 -12.49
C LEU A 208 21.13 7.10 -11.54
N LEU A 209 22.41 7.20 -11.16
CA LEU A 209 22.94 8.28 -10.33
C LEU A 209 22.79 9.64 -11.01
N TRP A 210 23.06 9.72 -12.32
CA TRP A 210 22.86 10.94 -13.09
C TRP A 210 21.39 11.37 -13.13
N ILE A 211 20.48 10.45 -13.44
CA ILE A 211 19.03 10.73 -13.45
C ILE A 211 18.58 11.19 -12.06
N PHE A 212 18.96 10.46 -11.00
CA PHE A 212 18.63 10.83 -9.62
C PHE A 212 19.13 12.23 -9.28
N THR A 213 20.40 12.54 -9.59
CA THR A 213 21.01 13.85 -9.32
C THR A 213 20.26 14.96 -10.06
N VAL A 214 19.97 14.79 -11.36
CA VAL A 214 19.23 15.77 -12.15
C VAL A 214 17.82 15.99 -11.58
N VAL A 215 17.11 14.92 -11.22
CA VAL A 215 15.78 15.04 -10.62
C VAL A 215 15.82 15.77 -9.28
N MET A 216 16.80 15.46 -8.42
CA MET A 216 16.99 16.17 -7.15
C MET A 216 17.32 17.65 -7.35
N LEU A 217 18.19 18.00 -8.31
CA LEU A 217 18.50 19.39 -8.63
C LEU A 217 17.26 20.12 -9.16
N ILE A 218 16.50 19.52 -10.08
CA ILE A 218 15.24 20.10 -10.57
C ILE A 218 14.28 20.34 -9.40
N PHE A 219 14.14 19.38 -8.49
CA PHE A 219 13.27 19.51 -7.33
C PHE A 219 13.71 20.66 -6.43
N ILE A 220 14.99 20.73 -6.06
CA ILE A 220 15.56 21.79 -5.21
C ILE A 220 15.37 23.16 -5.85
N PHE A 221 15.63 23.30 -7.16
CA PHE A 221 15.53 24.58 -7.86
C PHE A 221 14.11 24.94 -8.33
N ARG A 222 13.14 24.01 -8.28
CA ARG A 222 11.71 24.27 -8.54
C ARG A 222 10.93 24.68 -7.29
N ILE A 223 11.48 24.49 -6.09
CA ILE A 223 10.90 25.05 -4.87
C ILE A 223 11.16 26.56 -4.89
N LYS A 224 10.17 27.32 -5.35
CA LYS A 224 9.99 28.75 -5.06
C LYS A 224 8.90 28.88 -4.00
#